data_AF-A0ABD5SE61-F1
#
_entry.id   AF-A0ABD5SE61-F1
#
_cell.length_a   1.000
_cell.length_b   1.000
_cell.length_c   1.000
_cell.angle_alpha   90.00
_cell.angle_beta   90.00
_cell.angle_gamma   90.00
#
_symmetry.space_group_name_H-M   'P 1'
#
loop_
_entity.id
_entity.type
_entity.pdbx_description
1 polymer ?
#
loop_
_entity_poly.entity_id
_entity_poly.type
_entity_poly.pdbx_seq_one_letter_code
_entity_poly.pdbx_strand_id
1 'polypeptide(L)'
;MDDDFYSDLWETITAGDTWHEEITNQRSDGSQYVADQTIAPIVADGEPRAFVAVQTDITERKELEGRLSLYRDIIERLEDPIMIQACEGEFRLVNDALCSFAGLSRDELLGDGEYAFMDEETATTIARQKQRVIETEQPVEYSVEPTFKHSDREAIFYTSRYPYYEDGEIAGTLAICRNVTDLEERTRQLHVLDNILRHNIRNELNVIHGR
;
A
#
# COMPACT_ATOMS: atom_id res chain seq x y z
N MET A 1 4.00 27.64 22.91
CA MET A 1 5.42 27.88 22.58
C MET A 1 6.15 28.04 23.87
N ASP A 2 7.28 27.36 24.01
CA ASP A 2 8.10 27.39 25.22
C ASP A 2 9.06 28.59 25.20
N ASP A 3 9.56 29.00 26.36
CA ASP A 3 10.48 30.15 26.49
C ASP A 3 11.81 29.93 25.73
N ASP A 4 12.19 28.68 25.51
CA ASP A 4 13.38 28.29 24.74
C ASP A 4 13.23 28.68 23.25
N PHE A 5 12.03 28.57 22.68
CA PHE A 5 11.75 28.95 21.29
C PHE A 5 12.01 30.43 21.02
N TYR A 6 11.53 31.31 21.92
CA TYR A 6 11.75 32.74 21.75
C TYR A 6 13.21 33.12 21.99
N SER A 7 13.89 32.42 22.89
CA SER A 7 15.32 32.63 23.16
C SER A 7 16.16 32.33 21.92
N ASP A 8 15.94 31.17 21.29
CA ASP A 8 16.65 30.75 20.08
C ASP A 8 16.38 31.68 18.89
N LEU A 9 15.11 32.09 18.70
CA LEU A 9 14.72 33.05 17.68
C LEU A 9 15.42 34.40 17.84
N TRP A 10 15.40 34.97 19.05
CA TRP A 10 16.00 36.28 19.31
C TRP A 10 17.53 36.22 19.23
N GLU A 11 18.16 35.18 19.76
CA GLU A 11 19.61 35.00 19.66
C GLU A 11 20.06 34.93 18.20
N THR A 12 19.36 34.13 17.38
CA THR A 12 19.68 33.97 15.95
C THR A 12 19.59 35.28 15.18
N ILE A 13 18.45 35.97 15.25
CA ILE A 13 18.23 37.16 14.41
C ILE A 13 19.05 38.36 14.90
N THR A 14 19.32 38.47 16.20
CA THR A 14 20.16 39.55 16.75
C THR A 14 21.65 39.34 16.49
N ALA A 15 22.09 38.10 16.30
CA ALA A 15 23.43 37.77 15.80
C ALA A 15 23.65 38.15 14.33
N GLY A 16 22.60 38.51 13.60
CA GLY A 16 22.66 38.82 12.17
C GLY A 16 22.35 37.62 11.26
N ASP A 17 21.99 36.48 11.84
CA ASP A 17 21.66 35.25 11.12
C ASP A 17 20.16 35.15 10.79
N THR A 18 19.83 34.35 9.78
CA THR A 18 18.43 34.09 9.41
C THR A 18 17.89 32.93 10.23
N TRP A 19 16.74 33.16 10.87
CA TRP A 19 16.00 32.14 11.60
C TRP A 19 14.92 31.52 10.72
N HIS A 20 14.68 30.22 10.84
CA HIS A 20 13.66 29.50 10.10
C HIS A 20 13.13 28.30 10.89
N GLU A 21 11.81 28.19 11.02
CA GLU A 21 11.16 27.04 11.66
C GLU A 21 9.70 26.86 11.17
N GLU A 22 9.23 25.62 11.17
CA GLU A 22 7.80 25.30 11.02
C GLU A 22 7.11 25.36 12.39
N ILE A 23 6.17 26.31 12.57
CA ILE A 23 5.45 26.51 13.82
C ILE A 23 3.94 26.25 13.65
N THR A 24 3.27 25.84 14.74
CA THR A 24 1.79 25.85 14.78
C THR A 24 1.31 27.21 15.29
N ASN A 25 0.52 27.91 14.49
CA ASN A 25 -0.02 29.23 14.79
C ASN A 25 -1.56 29.21 14.70
N GLN A 26 -2.21 30.29 15.13
CA GLN A 26 -3.67 30.42 15.18
C GLN A 26 -4.14 31.62 14.35
N ARG A 27 -5.17 31.41 13.52
CA ARG A 27 -5.83 32.47 12.76
C ARG A 27 -6.73 33.31 13.68
N SER A 28 -7.19 34.45 13.19
CA SER A 28 -8.12 35.33 13.91
C SER A 28 -9.46 34.68 14.24
N ASP A 29 -9.89 33.66 13.49
CA ASP A 29 -11.11 32.90 13.75
C ASP A 29 -10.94 31.74 14.75
N GLY A 30 -9.72 31.54 15.27
CA GLY A 30 -9.39 30.49 16.23
C GLY A 30 -8.91 29.18 15.61
N SER A 31 -8.93 29.02 14.27
CA SER A 31 -8.39 27.82 13.60
C SER A 31 -6.86 27.77 13.69
N GLN A 32 -6.31 26.56 13.84
CA GLN A 32 -4.85 26.34 13.83
C GLN A 32 -4.35 26.11 12.40
N TYR A 33 -3.12 26.52 12.15
CA TYR A 33 -2.44 26.32 10.88
C TYR A 33 -0.93 26.13 11.13
N VAL A 34 -0.27 25.40 10.24
CA VAL A 34 1.18 25.22 10.25
C VAL A 34 1.79 26.31 9.39
N ALA A 35 2.65 27.12 9.99
CA ALA A 35 3.35 28.21 9.34
C ALA A 35 4.81 27.84 9.16
N ASP A 36 5.27 27.83 7.92
CA ASP A 36 6.69 27.86 7.58
C ASP A 36 7.16 29.32 7.68
N GLN A 37 7.92 29.63 8.72
CA GLN A 37 8.30 30.99 9.07
C GLN A 37 9.80 31.19 8.91
N THR A 38 10.19 32.24 8.19
CA THR A 38 11.57 32.71 8.07
C THR A 38 11.64 34.14 8.56
N ILE A 39 12.60 34.46 9.44
CA ILE A 39 12.89 35.80 9.89
C ILE A 39 14.35 36.12 9.58
N ALA A 40 14.59 37.16 8.80
CA ALA A 40 15.92 37.62 8.43
C ALA A 40 16.17 39.05 8.91
N PRO A 41 17.36 39.36 9.47
CA PRO A 41 17.75 40.71 9.80
C PRO A 41 18.13 41.51 8.55
N ILE A 42 17.71 42.77 8.53
CA ILE A 42 18.17 43.79 7.58
C ILE A 42 19.32 44.53 8.25
N VAL A 43 20.54 44.18 7.84
CA VAL A 43 21.78 44.73 8.42
C VAL A 43 22.17 46.02 7.70
N ALA A 44 22.50 47.07 8.47
CA ALA A 44 23.09 48.29 7.97
C ALA A 44 24.23 48.72 8.91
N ASP A 45 25.35 49.17 8.35
CA ASP A 45 26.55 49.56 9.11
C ASP A 45 27.09 48.46 10.05
N GLY A 46 26.84 47.18 9.74
CA GLY A 46 27.28 46.03 10.53
C GLY A 46 26.35 45.65 11.68
N GLU A 47 25.23 46.35 11.87
CA GLU A 47 24.25 46.09 12.93
C GLU A 47 22.84 45.81 12.36
N PRO A 48 22.06 44.89 12.95
CA PRO A 48 20.65 44.69 12.57
C PRO A 48 19.81 45.95 12.84
N ARG A 49 19.23 46.55 11.79
CA ARG A 49 18.34 47.73 11.92
C ARG A 49 16.85 47.42 11.85
N ALA A 50 16.50 46.32 11.20
CA ALA A 50 15.13 45.85 11.09
C ALA A 50 15.12 44.34 10.88
N PHE A 51 13.95 43.71 10.97
CA PHE A 51 13.74 42.30 10.65
C PHE A 51 12.64 42.19 9.61
N VAL A 52 12.82 41.30 8.63
CA VAL A 52 11.78 40.90 7.71
C VAL A 52 11.35 39.48 8.04
N ALA A 53 10.04 39.27 8.20
CA ALA A 53 9.47 37.95 8.38
C ALA A 53 8.67 37.57 7.14
N VAL A 54 8.91 36.38 6.62
CA VAL A 54 8.08 35.73 5.60
C VAL A 54 7.43 34.55 6.27
N GLN A 55 6.12 34.41 6.06
CA GLN A 55 5.35 33.32 6.64
C GLN A 55 4.49 32.69 5.56
N THR A 56 4.69 31.40 5.33
CA THR A 56 3.91 30.62 4.37
C THR A 56 3.04 29.64 5.14
N ASP A 57 1.74 29.65 4.85
CA ASP A 57 0.84 28.62 5.38
C ASP A 57 1.07 27.32 4.62
N ILE A 58 1.54 26.28 5.32
CA ILE A 58 1.84 24.97 4.76
C ILE A 58 0.89 23.89 5.28
N THR A 59 -0.23 24.28 5.90
CA THR A 59 -1.19 23.35 6.51
C THR A 59 -1.71 22.35 5.50
N GLU A 60 -2.17 22.82 4.34
CA GLU A 60 -2.70 21.96 3.27
C GLU A 60 -1.65 20.96 2.77
N ARG A 61 -0.40 21.41 2.59
CA ARG A 61 0.71 20.53 2.20
C ARG A 61 0.94 19.42 3.23
N LYS A 62 1.01 19.77 4.51
CA LYS A 62 1.21 18.81 5.62
C LYS A 62 0.04 17.85 5.77
N GLU A 63 -1.19 18.33 5.61
CA GLU A 63 -2.38 17.48 5.63
C GLU A 63 -2.39 16.48 4.47
N LEU A 64 -2.00 16.92 3.26
CA LEU A 64 -1.87 16.04 2.10
C LEU A 64 -0.76 15.00 2.30
N GLU A 65 0.42 15.43 2.77
CA GLU A 65 1.54 14.53 3.12
C GLU A 65 1.12 13.49 4.17
N GLY A 66 0.43 13.93 5.23
CA GLY A 66 -0.09 13.06 6.29
C GLY A 66 -1.12 12.06 5.79
N ARG A 67 -2.05 12.49 4.92
CA ARG A 67 -3.04 11.60 4.29
C ARG A 67 -2.37 10.57 3.38
N LEU A 68 -1.39 10.98 2.57
CA LEU A 68 -0.63 10.06 1.72
C LEU A 68 0.13 9.03 2.54
N SER A 69 0.77 9.46 3.63
CA SER A 69 1.44 8.54 4.57
C SER A 69 0.45 7.56 5.20
N LEU A 70 -0.72 8.02 5.63
CA LEU A 70 -1.75 7.16 6.20
C LEU A 70 -2.24 6.11 5.19
N TYR A 71 -2.51 6.49 3.94
CA TYR A 71 -2.92 5.54 2.91
C TYR A 71 -1.83 4.51 2.62
N ARG A 72 -0.56 4.94 2.57
CA ARG A 72 0.57 4.02 2.42
C ARG A 72 0.63 3.03 3.58
N ASP A 73 0.60 3.51 4.82
CA ASP A 73 0.63 2.67 6.01
C ASP A 73 -0.52 1.65 6.06
N ILE A 74 -1.71 2.04 5.59
CA ILE A 74 -2.85 1.13 5.47
C ILE A 74 -2.53 0.02 4.45
N ILE A 75 -2.07 0.37 3.25
CA ILE A 75 -1.77 -0.61 2.19
C ILE A 75 -0.66 -1.58 2.63
N GLU A 76 0.39 -1.08 3.31
CA GLU A 76 1.50 -1.89 3.81
C GLU A 76 1.07 -2.90 4.88
N ARG A 77 0.08 -2.55 5.72
CA ARG A 77 -0.41 -3.40 6.81
C ARG A 77 -1.45 -4.44 6.40
N LEU A 78 -2.01 -4.34 5.20
CA LEU A 78 -2.99 -5.32 4.72
C LEU A 78 -2.31 -6.67 4.49
N GLU A 79 -2.93 -7.74 4.98
CA GLU A 79 -2.42 -9.12 4.85
C GLU A 79 -2.62 -9.69 3.44
N ASP A 80 -3.53 -9.10 2.67
CA ASP A 80 -3.76 -9.42 1.26
C ASP A 80 -2.65 -8.76 0.41
N PRO A 81 -1.93 -9.52 -0.44
CA PRO A 81 -1.00 -8.94 -1.39
C PRO A 81 -1.69 -7.93 -2.31
N ILE A 82 -1.15 -6.71 -2.36
CA ILE A 82 -1.59 -5.63 -3.24
C ILE A 82 -0.41 -5.18 -4.06
N MET A 83 -0.63 -5.06 -5.37
CA MET A 83 0.43 -4.67 -6.30
C MET A 83 -0.10 -3.87 -7.49
N ILE A 84 0.70 -2.92 -7.97
CA ILE A 84 0.49 -2.24 -9.24
C ILE A 84 1.62 -2.63 -10.17
N GLN A 85 1.26 -3.01 -11.39
CA GLN A 85 2.20 -3.37 -12.44
C GLN A 85 1.99 -2.48 -13.65
N ALA A 86 3.08 -2.08 -14.30
CA ALA A 86 3.06 -1.39 -15.59
C ALA A 86 2.52 -2.31 -16.70
N CYS A 87 2.16 -1.73 -17.85
CA CYS A 87 1.79 -2.49 -19.05
C CYS A 87 2.86 -3.50 -19.49
N GLU A 88 4.13 -3.22 -19.22
CA GLU A 88 5.28 -4.09 -19.52
C GLU A 88 5.44 -5.25 -18.52
N GLY A 89 4.66 -5.24 -17.42
CA GLY A 89 4.66 -6.28 -16.39
C GLY A 89 5.55 -6.00 -15.19
N GLU A 90 6.33 -4.92 -15.22
CA GLU A 90 7.17 -4.45 -14.11
C GLU A 90 6.32 -4.02 -12.92
N PHE A 91 6.75 -4.37 -11.71
CA PHE A 91 6.08 -3.91 -10.50
C PHE A 91 6.44 -2.45 -10.23
N ARG A 92 5.43 -1.60 -10.06
CA ARG A 92 5.60 -0.20 -9.62
C ARG A 92 5.33 -0.03 -8.14
N LEU A 93 4.43 -0.84 -7.59
CA LEU A 93 4.07 -0.84 -6.19
C LEU A 93 3.79 -2.26 -5.74
N VAL A 94 4.31 -2.62 -4.57
CA VAL A 94 4.02 -3.86 -3.86
C VAL A 94 3.92 -3.54 -2.37
N ASN A 95 3.01 -4.20 -1.66
CA ASN A 95 2.93 -4.10 -0.21
C ASN A 95 3.76 -5.19 0.49
N ASP A 96 3.97 -5.04 1.79
CA ASP A 96 4.74 -5.99 2.60
C ASP A 96 4.17 -7.42 2.62
N ALA A 97 2.85 -7.58 2.44
CA ALA A 97 2.25 -8.91 2.30
C ALA A 97 2.78 -9.65 1.07
N LEU A 98 2.88 -8.99 -0.09
CA LEU A 98 3.44 -9.62 -1.28
C LEU A 98 4.91 -10.05 -1.07
N CYS A 99 5.74 -9.17 -0.50
CA CYS A 99 7.14 -9.47 -0.17
C CYS A 99 7.24 -10.71 0.75
N SER A 100 6.37 -10.77 1.76
CA SER A 100 6.32 -11.88 2.72
C SER A 100 5.94 -13.22 2.09
N PHE A 101 5.03 -13.22 1.10
CA PHE A 101 4.68 -14.44 0.36
C PHE A 101 5.77 -14.83 -0.65
N ALA A 102 6.29 -13.86 -1.39
CA ALA A 102 7.34 -14.06 -2.38
C ALA A 102 8.67 -14.51 -1.77
N GLY A 103 8.94 -14.18 -0.50
CA GLY A 103 10.21 -14.45 0.18
C GLY A 103 11.36 -13.56 -0.32
N LEU A 104 11.04 -12.44 -0.98
CA LEU A 104 11.98 -11.51 -1.58
C LEU A 104 11.78 -10.11 -1.00
N SER A 105 12.85 -9.30 -1.06
CA SER A 105 12.75 -7.89 -0.75
C SER A 105 11.99 -7.13 -1.83
N ARG A 106 11.49 -5.94 -1.47
CA ARG A 106 10.80 -5.05 -2.41
C ARG A 106 11.66 -4.73 -3.63
N ASP A 107 12.95 -4.45 -3.42
CA ASP A 107 13.87 -4.06 -4.50
C ASP A 107 14.09 -5.19 -5.52
N GLU A 108 14.11 -6.44 -5.06
CA GLU A 108 14.19 -7.62 -5.93
C GLU A 108 12.90 -7.82 -6.74
N LEU A 109 11.73 -7.57 -6.12
CA LEU A 109 10.43 -7.70 -6.78
C LEU A 109 10.20 -6.61 -7.83
N LEU A 110 10.65 -5.38 -7.61
CA LEU A 110 10.45 -4.26 -8.54
C LEU A 110 11.10 -4.50 -9.92
N GLY A 111 12.08 -5.40 -10.03
CA GLY A 111 12.80 -5.69 -11.28
C GLY A 111 12.36 -6.95 -12.04
N ASP A 112 12.13 -8.08 -11.36
CA ASP A 112 12.10 -9.40 -12.04
C ASP A 112 10.70 -9.97 -12.36
N GLY A 113 9.62 -9.24 -12.08
CA GLY A 113 8.25 -9.67 -12.41
C GLY A 113 7.82 -10.96 -11.67
N GLU A 114 6.70 -11.58 -12.08
CA GLU A 114 6.14 -12.74 -11.34
C GLU A 114 6.95 -14.03 -11.53
N TYR A 115 7.57 -14.22 -12.70
CA TYR A 115 8.34 -15.42 -13.02
C TYR A 115 9.55 -15.63 -12.10
N ALA A 116 10.02 -14.57 -11.44
CA ALA A 116 11.13 -14.62 -10.51
C ALA A 116 10.84 -15.49 -9.29
N PHE A 117 9.63 -15.38 -8.73
CA PHE A 117 9.33 -15.89 -7.39
C PHE A 117 8.24 -16.95 -7.34
N MET A 118 7.55 -17.24 -8.44
CA MET A 118 6.55 -18.32 -8.52
C MET A 118 6.74 -19.24 -9.74
N ASP A 119 5.94 -20.30 -9.81
CA ASP A 119 5.91 -21.25 -10.92
C ASP A 119 5.44 -20.63 -12.25
N GLU A 120 5.93 -21.20 -13.35
CA GLU A 120 5.70 -20.68 -14.70
C GLU A 120 4.23 -20.83 -15.15
N GLU A 121 3.53 -21.87 -14.67
CA GLU A 121 2.13 -22.12 -15.02
C GLU A 121 1.22 -21.01 -14.47
N THR A 122 1.41 -20.67 -13.19
CA THR A 122 0.67 -19.60 -12.53
C THR A 122 1.04 -18.25 -13.09
N ALA A 123 2.34 -17.97 -13.30
CA ALA A 123 2.80 -16.73 -13.92
C ALA A 123 2.22 -16.52 -15.34
N THR A 124 2.17 -17.57 -16.15
CA THR A 124 1.54 -17.55 -17.49
C THR A 124 0.05 -17.26 -17.41
N THR A 125 -0.64 -17.87 -16.43
CA THR A 125 -2.06 -17.61 -16.20
C THR A 125 -2.30 -16.16 -15.82
N ILE A 126 -1.51 -15.61 -14.89
CA ILE A 126 -1.59 -14.20 -14.49
C ILE A 126 -1.30 -13.28 -15.68
N ALA A 127 -0.28 -13.57 -16.49
CA ALA A 127 0.05 -12.80 -17.69
C ALA A 127 -1.13 -12.72 -18.67
N ARG A 128 -1.86 -13.83 -18.88
CA ARG A 128 -3.07 -13.83 -19.71
C ARG A 128 -4.18 -12.95 -19.13
N GLN A 129 -4.38 -12.97 -17.81
CA GLN A 129 -5.38 -12.12 -17.17
C GLN A 129 -5.00 -10.64 -17.23
N LYS A 130 -3.71 -10.31 -17.06
CA LYS A 130 -3.18 -8.95 -17.26
C LYS A 130 -3.50 -8.42 -18.65
N GLN A 131 -3.17 -9.22 -19.67
CA GLN A 131 -3.42 -8.84 -21.05
C GLN A 131 -4.92 -8.59 -21.30
N ARG A 132 -5.80 -9.45 -20.76
CA ARG A 132 -7.26 -9.23 -20.85
C ARG A 132 -7.71 -7.92 -20.22
N VAL A 133 -7.21 -7.57 -19.04
CA VAL A 133 -7.58 -6.31 -18.37
C VAL A 133 -7.12 -5.11 -19.20
N ILE A 134 -5.91 -5.16 -19.78
CA ILE A 134 -5.38 -4.09 -20.62
C ILE A 134 -6.19 -3.94 -21.92
N GLU A 135 -6.51 -5.05 -22.58
CA GLU A 135 -7.24 -5.03 -23.86
C GLU A 135 -8.72 -4.66 -23.71
N THR A 136 -9.35 -5.08 -22.60
CA THR A 136 -10.78 -4.87 -22.39
C THR A 136 -11.09 -3.64 -21.55
N GLU A 137 -10.09 -3.10 -20.83
CA GLU A 137 -10.26 -2.07 -19.80
C GLU A 137 -11.34 -2.42 -18.76
N GLN A 138 -11.58 -3.71 -18.54
CA GLN A 138 -12.55 -4.23 -17.57
C GLN A 138 -11.84 -5.00 -16.47
N PRO A 139 -12.39 -4.98 -15.24
CA PRO A 139 -11.86 -5.80 -14.16
C PRO A 139 -12.06 -7.29 -14.46
N VAL A 140 -11.09 -8.09 -14.04
CA VAL A 140 -11.13 -9.55 -14.16
C VAL A 140 -10.84 -10.17 -12.80
N GLU A 141 -11.63 -11.18 -12.45
CA GLU A 141 -11.49 -11.93 -11.22
C GLU A 141 -11.16 -13.39 -11.53
N TYR A 142 -10.22 -13.97 -10.79
CA TYR A 142 -9.75 -15.33 -11.01
C TYR A 142 -9.06 -15.90 -9.77
N SER A 143 -8.98 -17.22 -9.66
CA SER A 143 -8.24 -17.91 -8.59
C SER A 143 -6.94 -18.48 -9.13
N VAL A 144 -5.87 -18.42 -8.34
CA VAL A 144 -4.58 -19.05 -8.62
C VAL A 144 -4.02 -19.70 -7.36
N GLU A 145 -3.25 -20.77 -7.56
CA GLU A 145 -2.55 -21.51 -6.50
C GLU A 145 -1.05 -21.47 -6.80
N PRO A 146 -0.38 -20.32 -6.57
CA PRO A 146 1.04 -20.17 -6.87
C PRO A 146 1.89 -21.07 -5.98
N THR A 147 2.89 -21.71 -6.60
CA THR A 147 3.99 -22.34 -5.88
C THR A 147 5.15 -21.34 -5.83
N PHE A 148 5.48 -20.86 -4.64
CA PHE A 148 6.56 -19.90 -4.44
C PHE A 148 7.94 -20.57 -4.45
N LYS A 149 8.93 -19.94 -5.08
CA LYS A 149 10.30 -20.48 -5.23
C LYS A 149 11.19 -20.20 -4.02
N HIS A 150 10.95 -19.10 -3.31
CA HIS A 150 11.76 -18.64 -2.18
C HIS A 150 11.03 -18.74 -0.84
N SER A 151 9.88 -19.42 -0.82
CA SER A 151 8.99 -19.53 0.32
C SER A 151 8.26 -20.86 0.27
N ASP A 152 8.26 -21.62 1.36
CA ASP A 152 7.51 -22.88 1.47
C ASP A 152 6.02 -22.66 1.79
N ARG A 153 5.50 -21.46 1.52
CA ARG A 153 4.10 -21.12 1.77
C ARG A 153 3.24 -21.67 0.64
N GLU A 154 2.17 -22.35 0.99
CA GLU A 154 1.10 -22.69 0.06
C GLU A 154 -0.08 -21.77 0.35
N ALA A 155 -0.63 -21.16 -0.69
CA ALA A 155 -1.82 -20.32 -0.56
C ALA A 155 -2.64 -20.33 -1.84
N ILE A 156 -3.96 -20.30 -1.66
CA ILE A 156 -4.92 -20.09 -2.74
C ILE A 156 -5.29 -18.60 -2.73
N PHE A 157 -5.04 -17.91 -3.85
CA PHE A 157 -5.35 -16.50 -3.99
C PHE A 157 -6.52 -16.28 -4.93
N TYR A 158 -7.58 -15.69 -4.40
CA TYR A 158 -8.61 -15.07 -5.22
C TYR A 158 -8.18 -13.66 -5.58
N THR A 159 -7.87 -13.44 -6.85
CA THR A 159 -7.32 -12.17 -7.35
C THR A 159 -8.38 -11.38 -8.09
N SER A 160 -8.61 -10.14 -7.66
CA SER A 160 -9.34 -9.14 -8.44
C SER A 160 -8.33 -8.19 -9.07
N ARG A 161 -8.34 -8.09 -10.41
CA ARG A 161 -7.42 -7.25 -11.18
C ARG A 161 -8.19 -6.16 -11.91
N TYR A 162 -7.73 -4.92 -11.79
CA TYR A 162 -8.35 -3.71 -12.33
C TYR A 162 -7.41 -2.98 -13.28
N PRO A 163 -7.93 -2.26 -14.30
CA PRO A 163 -7.11 -1.36 -15.10
C PRO A 163 -6.61 -0.20 -14.24
N TYR A 164 -5.35 0.18 -14.42
CA TYR A 164 -4.72 1.31 -13.74
C TYR A 164 -4.38 2.40 -14.75
N TYR A 165 -4.73 3.64 -14.43
CA TYR A 165 -4.58 4.79 -15.32
C TYR A 165 -3.63 5.82 -14.74
N GLU A 166 -2.78 6.40 -15.59
CA GLU A 166 -2.02 7.62 -15.32
C GLU A 166 -2.31 8.61 -16.45
N ASP A 167 -2.59 9.87 -16.10
CA ASP A 167 -2.89 10.94 -17.06
C ASP A 167 -4.02 10.62 -18.08
N GLY A 168 -4.94 9.73 -17.70
CA GLY A 168 -6.08 9.31 -18.53
C GLY A 168 -5.77 8.19 -19.52
N GLU A 169 -4.54 7.69 -19.55
CA GLU A 169 -4.14 6.52 -20.34
C GLU A 169 -3.92 5.31 -19.45
N ILE A 170 -4.12 4.11 -19.99
CA ILE A 170 -3.86 2.88 -19.25
C ILE A 170 -2.34 2.71 -19.03
N ALA A 171 -1.92 2.88 -17.79
CA ALA A 171 -0.53 2.76 -17.36
C ALA A 171 -0.19 1.33 -16.91
N GLY A 172 -1.20 0.51 -16.61
CA GLY A 172 -1.02 -0.89 -16.27
C GLY A 172 -2.21 -1.51 -15.55
N THR A 173 -1.94 -2.34 -14.54
CA THR A 173 -2.99 -3.04 -13.78
C THR A 173 -2.73 -3.03 -12.28
N LEU A 174 -3.80 -2.90 -11.50
CA LEU A 174 -3.81 -3.08 -10.05
C LEU A 174 -4.34 -4.48 -9.74
N ALA A 175 -3.64 -5.26 -8.91
CA ALA A 175 -4.11 -6.55 -8.43
C ALA A 175 -4.23 -6.54 -6.91
N ILE A 176 -5.35 -7.09 -6.43
CA ILE A 176 -5.61 -7.37 -5.02
C ILE A 176 -5.80 -8.88 -4.91
N CYS A 177 -4.89 -9.54 -4.20
CA CYS A 177 -4.88 -10.98 -4.05
C CYS A 177 -5.39 -11.32 -2.64
N ARG A 178 -6.60 -11.85 -2.53
CA ARG A 178 -7.11 -12.31 -1.24
C ARG A 178 -6.67 -13.74 -0.97
N ASN A 179 -6.02 -13.98 0.17
CA ASN A 179 -5.75 -15.33 0.60
C ASN A 179 -7.06 -16.00 1.06
N VAL A 180 -7.49 -17.04 0.35
CA VAL A 180 -8.72 -17.80 0.64
C VAL A 180 -8.45 -19.24 1.07
N THR A 181 -7.20 -19.57 1.40
CA THR A 181 -6.76 -20.92 1.78
C THR A 181 -7.60 -21.49 2.93
N ASP A 182 -7.72 -20.76 4.04
CA ASP A 182 -8.51 -21.17 5.21
C ASP A 182 -9.99 -21.40 4.86
N LEU A 183 -10.55 -20.59 3.97
CA LEU A 183 -11.96 -20.67 3.58
C LEU A 183 -12.22 -21.89 2.70
N GLU A 184 -11.33 -22.13 1.73
CA GLU A 184 -11.36 -23.29 0.84
C GLU A 184 -11.17 -24.58 1.63
N GLU A 185 -10.22 -24.63 2.57
CA GLU A 185 -10.00 -25.80 3.43
C GLU A 185 -11.22 -26.12 4.28
N ARG A 186 -11.83 -25.12 4.92
CA ARG A 186 -13.07 -25.31 5.71
C ARG A 186 -14.21 -25.81 4.83
N THR A 187 -14.37 -25.24 3.65
CA THR A 187 -15.40 -25.65 2.67
C THR A 187 -15.18 -27.10 2.22
N ARG A 188 -13.93 -27.47 1.91
CA ARG A 188 -13.55 -28.81 1.48
C ARG A 188 -13.76 -29.84 2.60
N GLN A 189 -13.42 -29.51 3.85
CA GLN A 189 -13.67 -30.37 5.01
C GLN A 189 -15.17 -30.64 5.22
N LEU A 190 -16.02 -29.61 5.10
CA LEU A 190 -17.48 -29.76 5.20
C LEU A 190 -18.03 -30.65 4.08
N HIS A 191 -17.57 -30.49 2.84
CA HIS A 191 -17.99 -31.34 1.73
C HIS A 191 -17.57 -32.81 1.91
N VAL A 192 -16.35 -33.08 2.39
CA VAL A 192 -15.89 -34.44 2.67
C VAL A 192 -16.74 -35.09 3.76
N LEU A 193 -17.04 -34.37 4.84
CA LEU A 193 -17.91 -34.85 5.92
C LEU A 193 -19.33 -35.17 5.43
N ASP A 194 -19.96 -34.26 4.65
CA ASP A 194 -21.30 -34.50 4.08
C ASP A 194 -21.30 -35.74 3.18
N ASN A 195 -20.27 -35.91 2.34
CA ASN A 195 -20.15 -37.08 1.46
C ASN A 195 -19.99 -38.39 2.24
N ILE A 196 -19.17 -38.42 3.29
CA ILE A 196 -18.99 -39.61 4.14
C ILE A 196 -20.30 -39.95 4.88
N LEU A 197 -20.97 -38.96 5.46
CA LEU A 197 -22.24 -39.16 6.15
C LEU A 197 -23.33 -39.71 5.22
N ARG A 198 -23.45 -39.15 4.01
CA ARG A 198 -24.39 -39.66 3.00
C ARG A 198 -24.08 -41.10 2.59
N HIS A 199 -22.80 -41.44 2.43
CA HIS A 199 -22.38 -42.80 2.08
C HIS A 199 -22.68 -43.79 3.22
N ASN A 200 -22.39 -43.43 4.47
CA ASN A 200 -22.65 -44.30 5.63
C ASN A 200 -24.14 -44.51 5.89
N ILE A 201 -24.95 -43.45 5.84
CA ILE A 201 -26.41 -43.56 6.02
C ILE A 201 -27.02 -44.46 4.93
N ARG A 202 -26.58 -44.31 3.67
CA ARG A 202 -27.06 -45.18 2.57
C ARG A 202 -26.62 -46.63 2.75
N ASN A 203 -25.41 -46.87 3.26
CA ASN A 203 -24.93 -48.22 3.52
C ASN A 203 -25.69 -48.89 4.68
N GLU A 204 -25.93 -48.19 5.78
CA GLU A 204 -26.71 -48.73 6.90
C GLU A 204 -28.17 -49.02 6.50
N LEU A 205 -28.80 -48.14 5.71
CA LEU A 205 -30.16 -48.37 5.20
C LEU A 205 -30.25 -49.58 4.27
N ASN A 206 -29.24 -49.82 3.43
CA ASN A 206 -29.19 -50.98 2.53
C ASN A 206 -28.91 -52.29 3.29
N VAL A 207 -28.14 -52.26 4.38
CA VAL A 207 -27.90 -53.45 5.23
C VAL A 207 -29.16 -53.83 6.02
N ILE A 208 -29.98 -52.86 6.42
CA ILE A 208 -31.24 -53.10 7.14
C ILE A 208 -32.34 -53.68 6.21
N HIS A 209 -32.33 -53.36 4.91
CA HIS A 209 -33.29 -53.90 3.93
C HIS A 209 -32.87 -55.21 3.27
N GLY A 210 -31.68 -55.74 3.58
CA GLY A 210 -31.10 -56.94 2.97
C GLY A 210 -31.35 -58.26 3.73
N ARG A 211 -32.39 -58.36 4.57
CA ARG A 211 -32.71 -59.58 5.34
C ARG A 211 -34.15 -60.01 5.19
#